data_AF-A0A2M9ED24-F1
#
_entry.id   AF-A0A2M9ED24-F1
#
_cell.length_a   1.000
_cell.length_b   1.000
_cell.length_c   1.000
_cell.angle_alpha   90.00
_cell.angle_beta   90.00
_cell.angle_gamma   90.00
#
_symmetry.space_group_name_H-M   'P 1'
#
loop_
_entity.id
_entity.type
_entity.pdbx_description
1 polymer ?
#
loop_
_entity_poly.entity_id
_entity_poly.type
_entity_poly.pdbx_seq_one_letter_code
_entity_poly.pdbx_strand_id
1 'polypeptide(L)'
;MALDKAQKDTAIGILNRIMEMELAGVVRYTHYSLMVYGYNRIPIVSWMKGNADESLAHAHKAGELVTLLGGHPSLKIGPLLETEQHDIGDILRESLAHEEAALKIYYELLEAVEGKSVLLEEYAREMIVEEEMHLDEVNKMLRRPGEIAPFTE
;
A
#
# COMPACT_ATOMS: atom_id res chain seq x y z
N MET A 1 24.04 -11.55 -8.67
CA MET A 1 25.18 -11.32 -7.75
C MET A 1 24.60 -10.83 -6.42
N ALA A 2 25.27 -11.00 -5.28
CA ALA A 2 24.77 -10.39 -4.05
C ALA A 2 24.91 -8.86 -4.14
N LEU A 3 23.91 -8.11 -3.63
CA LEU A 3 23.95 -6.65 -3.58
C LEU A 3 25.23 -6.16 -2.90
N ASP A 4 25.86 -5.13 -3.46
CA ASP A 4 26.95 -4.43 -2.77
C ASP A 4 26.42 -3.60 -1.59
N LYS A 5 27.32 -2.99 -0.82
CA LYS A 5 26.94 -2.22 0.37
C LYS A 5 26.01 -1.04 0.03
N ALA A 6 26.33 -0.26 -1.00
CA ALA A 6 25.54 0.91 -1.35
C ALA A 6 24.15 0.50 -1.84
N GLN A 7 24.07 -0.56 -2.65
CA GLN A 7 22.82 -1.12 -3.13
C GLN A 7 21.94 -1.65 -1.98
N LYS A 8 22.56 -2.30 -0.98
CA LYS A 8 21.85 -2.74 0.25
C LYS A 8 21.32 -1.56 1.04
N ASP A 9 22.14 -0.54 1.27
CA ASP A 9 21.74 0.65 2.02
C ASP A 9 20.55 1.37 1.33
N THR A 10 20.57 1.45 -0.01
CA THR A 10 19.44 1.94 -0.80
C THR A 10 18.19 1.07 -0.64
N ALA A 11 18.31 -0.24 -0.81
CA ALA A 11 17.16 -1.16 -0.68
C ALA A 11 16.55 -1.11 0.73
N ILE A 12 17.38 -1.07 1.78
CA ILE A 12 16.94 -0.91 3.18
C ILE A 12 16.16 0.40 3.36
N GLY A 13 16.64 1.50 2.78
CA GLY A 13 15.96 2.79 2.84
C GLY A 13 14.57 2.76 2.19
N ILE A 14 14.45 2.11 1.03
CA ILE A 14 13.17 1.97 0.33
C ILE A 14 12.23 1.02 1.07
N LEU A 15 12.71 -0.15 1.53
CA LEU A 15 11.90 -1.09 2.31
C LEU A 15 11.37 -0.48 3.61
N ASN A 16 12.15 0.37 4.27
CA ASN A 16 11.66 1.11 5.43
C ASN A 16 10.56 2.11 5.06
N ARG A 17 10.65 2.81 3.92
CA ARG A 17 9.58 3.69 3.42
C ARG A 17 8.32 2.90 3.07
N ILE A 18 8.45 1.71 2.49
CA ILE A 18 7.34 0.79 2.25
C ILE A 18 6.68 0.45 3.58
N MET A 19 7.46 -0.07 4.55
CA MET A 19 6.92 -0.43 5.86
C MET A 19 6.21 0.74 6.57
N GLU A 20 6.76 1.95 6.49
CA GLU A 20 6.12 3.16 7.01
C GLU A 20 4.78 3.45 6.32
N MET A 21 4.72 3.31 4.99
CA MET A 21 3.49 3.51 4.21
C MET A 21 2.44 2.46 4.56
N GLU A 22 2.83 1.19 4.61
CA GLU A 22 1.92 0.09 4.93
C GLU A 22 1.35 0.20 6.35
N LEU A 23 2.18 0.59 7.33
CA LEU A 23 1.69 0.90 8.68
C LEU A 23 0.72 2.09 8.70
N ALA A 24 0.89 3.07 7.80
CA ALA A 24 -0.10 4.13 7.63
C ALA A 24 -1.42 3.56 7.06
N GLY A 25 -1.35 2.63 6.10
CA GLY A 25 -2.49 1.88 5.56
C GLY A 25 -3.29 1.18 6.66
N VAL A 26 -2.62 0.47 7.58
CA VAL A 26 -3.26 -0.18 8.75
C VAL A 26 -4.11 0.82 9.54
N VAL A 27 -3.52 1.97 9.88
CA VAL A 27 -4.20 3.01 10.67
C VAL A 27 -5.38 3.59 9.90
N ARG A 28 -5.18 3.93 8.62
CA ARG A 28 -6.19 4.56 7.76
C ARG A 28 -7.38 3.65 7.52
N TYR A 29 -7.15 2.42 7.08
CA TYR A 29 -8.22 1.47 6.82
C TYR A 29 -8.96 1.06 8.09
N THR A 30 -8.25 0.92 9.22
CA THR A 30 -8.89 0.75 10.53
C THR A 30 -9.83 1.92 10.84
N HIS A 31 -9.35 3.15 10.68
CA HIS A 31 -10.12 4.36 10.91
C HIS A 31 -11.34 4.45 10.00
N TYR A 32 -11.17 4.34 8.68
CA TYR A 32 -12.26 4.43 7.72
C TYR A 32 -13.31 3.35 7.91
N SER A 33 -12.94 2.14 8.34
CA SER A 33 -13.92 1.08 8.67
C SER A 33 -14.93 1.50 9.75
N LEU A 34 -14.58 2.48 10.60
CA LEU A 34 -15.45 3.04 11.63
C LEU A 34 -16.33 4.19 11.12
N MET A 35 -15.92 4.82 10.02
CA MET A 35 -16.55 6.03 9.47
C MET A 35 -17.56 5.73 8.34
N VAL A 36 -17.72 4.46 7.94
CA VAL A 36 -18.72 4.06 6.94
C VAL A 36 -20.09 3.80 7.57
N TYR A 37 -21.08 4.58 7.14
CA TYR A 37 -22.47 4.51 7.58
C TYR A 37 -23.45 4.15 6.44
N GLY A 38 -24.71 3.89 6.78
CA GLY A 38 -25.77 3.58 5.81
C GLY A 38 -26.01 2.08 5.57
N TYR A 39 -26.99 1.76 4.73
CA TYR A 39 -27.48 0.38 4.54
C TYR A 39 -26.49 -0.53 3.80
N ASN A 40 -25.62 0.03 2.96
CA ASN A 40 -24.59 -0.70 2.21
C ASN A 40 -23.28 -0.91 3.00
N ARG A 41 -23.21 -0.50 4.26
CA ARG A 41 -21.95 -0.44 5.02
C ARG A 41 -21.29 -1.79 5.28
N ILE A 42 -22.07 -2.88 5.40
CA ILE A 42 -21.53 -4.18 5.84
C ILE A 42 -20.40 -4.68 4.92
N PRO A 43 -20.60 -4.82 3.60
CA PRO A 43 -19.52 -5.25 2.71
C PRO A 43 -18.34 -4.26 2.66
N ILE A 44 -18.61 -2.95 2.68
CA ILE A 44 -17.56 -1.93 2.61
C ILE A 44 -16.68 -1.95 3.87
N VAL A 45 -17.29 -2.04 5.05
CA VAL A 45 -16.55 -2.14 6.32
C VAL A 45 -15.72 -3.43 6.36
N SER A 46 -16.25 -4.54 5.82
CA SER A 46 -15.49 -5.79 5.71
C SER A 46 -14.30 -5.64 4.78
N TRP A 47 -14.48 -4.97 3.63
CA TRP A 47 -13.41 -4.69 2.67
C TRP A 47 -12.32 -3.81 3.30
N MET A 48 -12.69 -2.70 3.97
CA MET A 48 -11.76 -1.82 4.67
C MET A 48 -10.95 -2.58 5.73
N LYS A 49 -11.59 -3.44 6.54
CA LYS A 49 -10.87 -4.24 7.54
C LYS A 49 -9.91 -5.24 6.91
N GLY A 50 -10.29 -5.85 5.79
CA GLY A 50 -9.41 -6.72 5.01
C GLY A 50 -8.15 -5.99 4.56
N ASN A 51 -8.30 -4.78 3.99
CA ASN A 51 -7.17 -3.95 3.59
C ASN A 51 -6.28 -3.57 4.79
N ALA A 52 -6.85 -3.29 5.97
CA ALA A 52 -6.05 -3.04 7.17
C ALA A 52 -5.20 -4.26 7.60
N ASP A 53 -5.77 -5.47 7.51
CA ASP A 53 -5.05 -6.71 7.82
C ASP A 53 -3.95 -7.00 6.78
N GLU A 54 -4.22 -6.71 5.51
CA GLU A 54 -3.30 -6.87 4.39
C GLU A 54 -2.12 -5.89 4.46
N SER A 55 -2.37 -4.60 4.71
CA SER A 55 -1.30 -3.63 4.93
C SER A 55 -0.40 -4.02 6.11
N LEU A 56 -0.95 -4.64 7.17
CA LEU A 56 -0.12 -5.14 8.27
C LEU A 56 0.78 -6.30 7.81
N ALA A 57 0.26 -7.20 6.99
CA ALA A 57 1.05 -8.28 6.39
C ALA A 57 2.16 -7.71 5.48
N HIS A 58 1.89 -6.68 4.68
CA HIS A 58 2.87 -6.02 3.82
C HIS A 58 3.97 -5.34 4.65
N ALA A 59 3.59 -4.62 5.71
CA ALA A 59 4.54 -4.02 6.65
C ALA A 59 5.47 -5.08 7.26
N HIS A 60 4.93 -6.24 7.64
CA HIS A 60 5.73 -7.36 8.14
C HIS A 60 6.69 -7.91 7.08
N LYS A 61 6.22 -8.17 5.85
CA LYS A 61 7.07 -8.62 4.73
C LYS A 61 8.24 -7.64 4.50
N ALA A 62 7.95 -6.34 4.41
CA ALA A 62 8.97 -5.31 4.23
C ALA A 62 9.99 -5.28 5.38
N GLY A 63 9.52 -5.35 6.64
CA GLY A 63 10.37 -5.38 7.83
C GLY A 63 11.29 -6.59 7.90
N GLU A 64 10.78 -7.79 7.58
CA GLU A 64 11.59 -9.02 7.45
C GLU A 64 12.73 -8.80 6.45
N LEU A 65 12.44 -8.23 5.28
CA LEU A 65 13.45 -7.94 4.26
C LEU A 65 14.47 -6.87 4.70
N VAL A 66 14.06 -5.85 5.46
CA VAL A 66 15.01 -4.90 6.08
C VAL A 66 16.02 -5.65 6.95
N THR A 67 15.54 -6.54 7.83
CA THR A 67 16.42 -7.30 8.73
C THR A 67 17.26 -8.34 7.98
N LEU A 68 16.73 -8.95 6.93
CA LEU A 68 17.47 -9.86 6.03
C LEU A 68 18.71 -9.19 5.44
N LEU A 69 18.60 -7.91 5.07
CA LEU A 69 19.70 -7.13 4.54
C LEU A 69 20.65 -6.58 5.63
N GLY A 70 20.34 -6.83 6.91
CA GLY A 70 21.09 -6.34 8.07
C GLY A 70 20.76 -4.90 8.47
N GLY A 71 19.62 -4.37 8.01
CA GLY A 71 19.12 -3.05 8.37
C GLY A 71 18.31 -3.03 9.67
N HIS A 72 18.04 -1.82 10.17
CA HIS A 72 17.15 -1.60 11.30
C HIS A 72 15.76 -1.17 10.79
N PRO A 73 14.68 -1.91 11.09
CA PRO A 73 13.32 -1.52 10.73
C PRO A 73 12.94 -0.18 11.36
N SER A 74 12.29 0.70 10.58
CA SER A 74 11.78 1.97 11.07
C SER A 74 10.69 1.79 12.13
N LEU A 75 10.60 2.72 13.07
CA LEU A 75 9.47 2.83 14.01
C LEU A 75 8.49 3.94 13.61
N LYS A 76 8.71 4.59 12.47
CA LYS A 76 7.85 5.67 11.98
C LYS A 76 6.61 5.11 11.30
N ILE A 77 5.64 6.00 11.10
CA ILE A 77 4.45 5.77 10.29
C ILE A 77 4.48 6.82 9.18
N GLY A 78 4.09 6.43 7.97
CA GLY A 78 3.94 7.32 6.84
C GLY A 78 2.84 8.37 7.05
N PRO A 79 2.62 9.26 6.08
CA PRO A 79 1.60 10.30 6.18
C PRO A 79 0.20 9.73 6.41
N LEU A 80 -0.52 10.27 7.39
CA LEU A 80 -1.92 9.94 7.69
C LEU A 80 -2.83 11.06 7.18
N LEU A 81 -3.00 11.14 5.87
CA LEU A 81 -3.96 12.09 5.29
C LEU A 81 -5.39 11.59 5.56
N GLU A 82 -6.19 12.46 6.16
CA GLU A 82 -7.62 12.31 6.42
C GLU A 82 -8.22 13.72 6.33
N THR A 83 -9.22 13.95 5.48
CA THR A 83 -9.77 15.31 5.24
C THR A 83 -10.97 15.66 6.12
N GLU A 84 -11.33 14.79 7.06
CA GLU A 84 -12.55 14.79 7.86
C GLU A 84 -13.85 14.66 7.04
N GLN A 85 -13.73 14.38 5.74
CA GLN A 85 -14.86 14.13 4.83
C GLN A 85 -15.14 12.63 4.74
N HIS A 86 -16.30 12.25 5.28
CA HIS A 86 -16.65 10.84 5.49
C HIS A 86 -17.77 10.34 4.57
N ASP A 87 -18.02 11.02 3.45
CA ASP A 87 -18.74 10.36 2.36
C ASP A 87 -17.90 9.22 1.82
N ILE A 88 -18.53 8.12 1.41
CA ILE A 88 -17.81 6.95 0.92
C ILE A 88 -16.95 7.29 -0.31
N GLY A 89 -17.40 8.19 -1.18
CA GLY A 89 -16.62 8.63 -2.32
C GLY A 89 -15.34 9.34 -1.92
N ASP A 90 -15.39 10.17 -0.87
CA ASP A 90 -14.21 10.90 -0.38
C ASP A 90 -13.20 9.95 0.26
N ILE A 91 -13.67 9.04 1.12
CA ILE A 91 -12.85 7.97 1.69
C ILE A 91 -12.19 7.13 0.60
N LEU A 92 -12.91 6.78 -0.48
CA LEU A 92 -12.37 5.99 -1.58
C LEU A 92 -11.33 6.77 -2.39
N ARG A 93 -11.50 8.06 -2.62
CA ARG A 93 -10.46 8.89 -3.28
C ARG A 93 -9.21 9.02 -2.42
N GLU A 94 -9.39 9.19 -1.12
CA GLU A 94 -8.29 9.19 -0.16
C GLU A 94 -7.58 7.83 -0.11
N SER A 95 -8.32 6.72 -0.25
CA SER A 95 -7.75 5.37 -0.34
C SER A 95 -6.99 5.18 -1.64
N LEU A 96 -7.56 5.61 -2.78
CA LEU A 96 -6.90 5.57 -4.09
C LEU A 96 -5.56 6.31 -4.08
N ALA A 97 -5.52 7.52 -3.52
CA ALA A 97 -4.28 8.31 -3.43
C ALA A 97 -3.20 7.64 -2.57
N HIS A 98 -3.61 6.88 -1.54
CA HIS A 98 -2.69 6.10 -0.73
C HIS A 98 -2.09 4.93 -1.51
N GLU A 99 -2.92 4.15 -2.20
CA GLU A 99 -2.42 3.03 -3.02
C GLU A 99 -1.53 3.50 -4.17
N GLU A 100 -1.87 4.63 -4.81
CA GLU A 100 -0.99 5.21 -5.83
C GLU A 100 0.37 5.64 -5.26
N ALA A 101 0.41 6.08 -4.00
CA ALA A 101 1.65 6.44 -3.33
C ALA A 101 2.45 5.19 -2.94
N ALA A 102 1.82 4.13 -2.43
CA ALA A 102 2.45 2.86 -2.11
C ALA A 102 3.05 2.21 -3.37
N LEU A 103 2.25 2.10 -4.45
CA LEU A 103 2.66 1.52 -5.72
C LEU A 103 3.92 2.19 -6.30
N LYS A 104 4.02 3.53 -6.21
CA LYS A 104 5.23 4.25 -6.64
C LYS A 104 6.47 3.80 -5.88
N ILE A 105 6.38 3.58 -4.57
CA ILE A 105 7.52 3.14 -3.76
C ILE A 105 7.91 1.69 -4.12
N TYR A 106 6.94 0.82 -4.44
CA TYR A 106 7.25 -0.52 -4.92
C TYR A 106 7.95 -0.52 -6.28
N TYR A 107 7.53 0.34 -7.22
CA TYR A 107 8.27 0.54 -8.48
C TYR A 107 9.68 1.10 -8.26
N GLU A 108 9.87 2.03 -7.31
CA GLU A 108 11.20 2.50 -6.91
C GLU A 108 12.07 1.34 -6.39
N LEU A 109 11.50 0.42 -5.60
CA LEU A 109 12.21 -0.76 -5.12
C LEU A 109 12.62 -1.67 -6.29
N LEU A 110 11.69 -1.95 -7.20
CA LEU A 110 11.94 -2.78 -8.38
C LEU A 110 13.11 -2.21 -9.20
N GLU A 111 13.07 -0.93 -9.54
CA GLU A 111 14.16 -0.27 -10.27
C GLU A 111 15.51 -0.36 -9.52
N ALA A 112 15.48 -0.23 -8.19
CA ALA A 112 16.68 -0.31 -7.38
C ALA A 112 17.31 -1.72 -7.39
N VAL A 113 16.52 -2.79 -7.50
CA VAL A 113 16.96 -4.17 -7.29
C VAL A 113 16.94 -5.07 -8.54
N GLU A 114 16.33 -4.63 -9.64
CA GLU A 114 16.19 -5.40 -10.88
C GLU A 114 17.56 -5.85 -11.42
N GLY A 115 17.68 -7.15 -11.73
CA GLY A 115 18.92 -7.77 -12.19
C GLY A 115 20.02 -7.86 -11.13
N LYS A 116 19.78 -7.39 -9.90
CA LYS A 116 20.74 -7.40 -8.79
C LYS A 116 20.32 -8.37 -7.69
N SER A 117 19.04 -8.46 -7.35
CA SER A 117 18.53 -9.37 -6.31
C SER A 117 17.22 -10.02 -6.74
N VAL A 118 17.25 -11.31 -7.09
CA VAL A 118 16.05 -12.07 -7.48
C VAL A 118 14.99 -12.01 -6.38
N LEU A 119 15.39 -12.20 -5.12
CA LEU A 119 14.44 -12.20 -4.00
C LEU A 119 13.70 -10.86 -3.85
N LEU A 120 14.41 -9.73 -3.94
CA LEU A 120 13.76 -8.41 -3.82
C LEU A 120 13.00 -8.03 -5.09
N GLU A 121 13.45 -8.50 -6.25
CA GLU A 121 12.77 -8.29 -7.52
C GLU A 121 11.42 -9.01 -7.55
N GLU A 122 11.38 -10.30 -7.18
CA GLU A 122 10.14 -11.06 -7.07
C GLU A 122 9.20 -10.44 -6.04
N TYR A 123 9.71 -10.06 -4.87
CA TYR A 123 8.92 -9.33 -3.87
C TYR A 123 8.31 -8.05 -4.44
N ALA A 124 9.12 -7.19 -5.08
CA ALA A 124 8.61 -5.94 -5.63
C ALA A 124 7.57 -6.17 -6.72
N ARG A 125 7.76 -7.17 -7.60
CA ARG A 125 6.79 -7.52 -8.64
C ARG A 125 5.48 -8.07 -8.07
N GLU A 126 5.55 -8.93 -7.05
CA GLU A 126 4.36 -9.45 -6.35
C GLU A 126 3.54 -8.29 -5.75
N MET A 127 4.19 -7.39 -5.02
CA MET A 127 3.49 -6.25 -4.39
C MET A 127 2.96 -5.25 -5.43
N ILE A 128 3.69 -4.98 -6.52
CA ILE A 128 3.18 -4.16 -7.62
C ILE A 128 1.88 -4.74 -8.19
N VAL A 129 1.80 -6.06 -8.38
CA VAL A 129 0.59 -6.71 -8.89
C VAL A 129 -0.56 -6.59 -7.90
N GLU A 130 -0.31 -6.82 -6.60
CA GLU A 130 -1.33 -6.67 -5.56
C GLU A 130 -1.86 -5.22 -5.49
N GLU A 131 -0.97 -4.22 -5.48
CA GLU A 131 -1.38 -2.81 -5.43
C GLU A 131 -2.09 -2.35 -6.71
N GLU A 132 -1.72 -2.85 -7.89
CA GLU A 132 -2.47 -2.58 -9.12
C GLU A 132 -3.89 -3.15 -9.07
N MET A 133 -4.08 -4.29 -8.41
CA MET A 133 -5.41 -4.86 -8.18
C MET A 133 -6.21 -4.03 -7.17
N HIS A 134 -5.59 -3.57 -6.07
CA HIS A 134 -6.25 -2.67 -5.10
C HIS A 134 -6.73 -1.38 -5.76
N LEU A 135 -5.88 -0.76 -6.59
CA LEU A 135 -6.25 0.42 -7.37
C LEU A 135 -7.46 0.16 -8.26
N ASP A 136 -7.52 -1.00 -8.94
CA ASP A 136 -8.66 -1.35 -9.79
C ASP A 136 -9.95 -1.60 -8.99
N GLU A 137 -9.84 -2.17 -7.78
CA GLU A 137 -10.99 -2.32 -6.87
C GLU A 137 -11.58 -0.96 -6.48
N VAL A 138 -10.75 -0.03 -6.00
CA VAL A 138 -11.19 1.31 -5.59
C VAL A 138 -11.73 2.08 -6.79
N ASN A 139 -11.04 2.02 -7.93
CA ASN A 139 -11.49 2.57 -9.20
C ASN A 139 -12.90 2.07 -9.57
N LYS A 140 -13.16 0.77 -9.50
CA LYS A 140 -14.51 0.21 -9.76
C LYS A 140 -15.55 0.68 -8.76
N MET A 141 -15.18 0.84 -7.49
CA MET A 141 -16.07 1.35 -6.45
C MET A 141 -16.46 2.83 -6.65
N LEU A 142 -15.59 3.63 -7.29
CA LEU A 142 -15.84 5.04 -7.60
C LEU A 142 -16.73 5.26 -8.84
N ARG A 143 -16.92 4.23 -9.68
CA ARG A 143 -17.74 4.32 -10.90
C ARG A 143 -19.23 4.30 -10.59
N ARG A 144 -20.05 4.93 -11.43
CA ARG A 144 -21.50 4.76 -11.38
C ARG A 144 -21.91 3.40 -11.96
N PRO A 145 -23.02 2.81 -11.50
CA PRO A 145 -23.53 1.57 -12.08
C PRO A 145 -23.71 1.69 -13.61
N GLY A 146 -23.09 0.78 -14.36
CA GLY A 146 -23.12 0.75 -15.83
C GLY A 146 -21.93 1.46 -16.51
N GLU A 147 -21.08 2.18 -15.77
CA GLU A 147 -19.83 2.73 -16.31
C GLU A 147 -18.75 1.65 -16.37
N ILE A 148 -18.23 1.39 -17.57
CA ILE A 148 -17.19 0.39 -17.82
C ILE A 148 -15.79 0.99 -17.98
N ALA A 149 -15.70 2.29 -18.28
CA ALA A 149 -14.44 3.00 -18.40
C ALA A 149 -13.79 3.18 -17.02
N PRO A 150 -12.44 3.28 -16.95
CA PRO A 150 -11.76 3.68 -15.73
C PRO A 150 -12.32 5.00 -15.20
N PHE A 151 -12.44 5.11 -13.88
CA PHE A 151 -12.81 6.32 -13.19
C PHE A 151 -11.80 7.44 -13.50
N THR A 152 -12.32 8.64 -13.72
CA THR A 152 -11.55 9.88 -13.89
C THR A 152 -12.21 10.95 -13.04
N GLU A 153 -11.43 11.73 -12.29
CA GLU A 153 -11.95 12.85 -11.47
C GLU A 153 -12.73 13.90 -12.26
#